data_AF-A0A1M5J9D4-F1
#
_entry.id   AF-A0A1M5J9D4-F1
#
_cell.length_a   1.000
_cell.length_b   1.000
_cell.length_c   1.000
_cell.angle_alpha   90.00
_cell.angle_beta   90.00
_cell.angle_gamma   90.00
#
_symmetry.space_group_name_H-M   'P 1'
#
loop_
_entity.id
_entity.type
_entity.pdbx_description
1 polymer ?
#
loop_
_entity_poly.entity_id
_entity_poly.type
_entity_poly.pdbx_seq_one_letter_code
_entity_poly.pdbx_strand_id
1 'polypeptide(L)'
;MSLDSADPNIVVYTAIFADYDVLIDPVVAESSVDYVCFTDDETLTSDVWEIRNVTPMTDSALSNRRIKILAHEYLEEYDISVYIDGNIQILERVEPLVEDYLSTADFALYKHPKRTSVFEEAKACIEKNKAEEGPVREQLKYYRDAGFPDDRDLSENRILFRHHQEPEIKELMWSWWREVSERASRDQLSLMFVLWKHDLEHNQIPHSVRDSPQFAIHPHRPDGKLGLIWPYWMSVRTDPDPGLLKKAVFHFGRALSVLKREGFLALLSKSASLLVRTLATRVKEIGDQLGILGPDQIYSDEYYAKRRQDPFRSESHEIADALVEQFQPGSVIDFGCAIGTYLERFEELGVAIHGVEGNSAAFRHAVVPNDRLEQHDLRQPYEPDDYYDLVLSVEVAEHIPERYARTFVNTLAKSGDVVVLTAAPPGQGGTHHVNEKPPEYWTRLFNDHGMEYDRQTTDELKEEIVVDSLYHVPKNIMVFKKTDR
;
A
#
# COMPACT_ATOMS: atom_id res chain seq x y z
N MET A 1 -41.78 -21.97 10.60
CA MET A 1 -41.11 -21.13 9.59
C MET A 1 -40.06 -20.37 10.34
N SER A 2 -38.81 -20.82 10.27
CA SER A 2 -37.67 -20.01 10.73
C SER A 2 -37.66 -18.76 9.86
N LEU A 3 -37.52 -17.60 10.49
CA LEU A 3 -37.01 -16.42 9.81
C LEU A 3 -35.54 -16.73 9.59
N ASP A 4 -35.22 -17.25 8.41
CA ASP A 4 -33.85 -17.29 7.92
C ASP A 4 -33.43 -15.81 7.82
N SER A 5 -32.57 -15.37 8.72
CA SER A 5 -31.88 -14.08 8.58
C SER A 5 -31.04 -14.18 7.32
N ALA A 6 -31.47 -13.52 6.24
CA ALA A 6 -30.61 -13.32 5.09
C ALA A 6 -29.32 -12.65 5.57
N ASP A 7 -28.17 -13.24 5.26
CA ASP A 7 -26.88 -12.62 5.53
C ASP A 7 -26.88 -11.18 4.99
N PRO A 8 -26.33 -10.21 5.72
CA PRO A 8 -26.37 -8.80 5.31
C PRO A 8 -25.76 -8.62 3.92
N ASN A 9 -26.50 -7.95 3.03
CA ASN A 9 -26.08 -7.75 1.64
C ASN A 9 -25.07 -6.57 1.59
N ILE A 10 -23.77 -6.88 1.54
CA ILE A 10 -22.65 -5.91 1.58
C ILE A 10 -22.28 -5.47 0.15
N VAL A 11 -22.16 -4.16 -0.07
CA VAL A 11 -21.59 -3.60 -1.31
C VAL A 11 -20.37 -2.73 -1.03
N VAL A 12 -19.29 -2.99 -1.76
CA VAL A 12 -18.17 -2.06 -1.92
C VAL A 12 -18.44 -1.23 -3.16
N TYR A 13 -18.29 0.09 -3.08
CA TYR A 13 -18.51 0.93 -4.25
C TYR A 13 -17.53 2.09 -4.38
N THR A 14 -17.30 2.49 -5.63
CA THR A 14 -16.52 3.67 -5.99
C THR A 14 -17.24 4.50 -7.05
N ALA A 15 -16.79 5.73 -7.25
CA ALA A 15 -17.36 6.64 -8.24
C ALA A 15 -16.26 7.38 -9.00
N ILE A 16 -16.13 7.13 -10.30
CA ILE A 16 -15.06 7.66 -11.14
C ILE A 16 -15.68 8.46 -12.28
N PHE A 17 -15.43 9.77 -12.29
CA PHE A 17 -15.97 10.68 -13.30
C PHE A 17 -14.85 11.40 -14.06
N ALA A 18 -15.12 11.77 -15.31
CA ALA A 18 -14.21 12.55 -16.15
C ALA A 18 -12.80 11.93 -16.31
N ASP A 19 -12.72 10.58 -16.28
CA ASP A 19 -11.45 9.83 -16.41
C ASP A 19 -10.39 10.31 -15.39
N TYR A 20 -10.87 10.68 -14.18
CA TYR A 20 -10.06 11.23 -13.09
C TYR A 20 -9.14 10.18 -12.46
N ASP A 21 -9.64 8.96 -12.29
CA ASP A 21 -8.91 7.80 -11.80
C ASP A 21 -9.18 6.60 -12.73
N VAL A 22 -8.41 5.53 -12.55
CA VAL A 22 -8.58 4.26 -13.24
C VAL A 22 -9.27 3.31 -12.27
N LEU A 23 -10.27 2.56 -12.73
CA LEU A 23 -10.90 1.53 -11.89
C LEU A 23 -9.86 0.45 -11.53
N ILE A 24 -9.72 0.18 -10.24
CA ILE A 24 -8.74 -0.76 -9.71
C ILE A 24 -9.49 -1.99 -9.18
N ASP A 25 -9.11 -3.18 -9.67
CA ASP A 25 -9.67 -4.42 -9.16
C ASP A 25 -9.10 -4.77 -7.76
N PRO A 26 -9.94 -5.29 -6.85
CA PRO A 26 -9.46 -5.84 -5.58
C PRO A 26 -8.52 -7.03 -5.84
N VAL A 27 -7.50 -7.21 -5.00
CA VAL A 27 -6.63 -8.40 -5.04
C VAL A 27 -7.41 -9.64 -4.61
N VAL A 28 -8.31 -9.47 -3.65
CA VAL A 28 -9.22 -10.52 -3.16
C VAL A 28 -10.65 -10.03 -3.37
N ALA A 29 -11.34 -10.61 -4.36
CA ALA A 29 -12.78 -10.42 -4.55
C ALA A 29 -13.55 -11.46 -3.73
N GLU A 30 -14.41 -11.00 -2.83
CA GLU A 30 -15.23 -11.86 -1.98
C GLU A 30 -16.55 -12.20 -2.66
N SER A 31 -16.96 -13.47 -2.63
CA SER A 31 -18.26 -13.87 -3.19
C SER A 31 -19.46 -13.40 -2.37
N SER A 32 -19.24 -12.97 -1.12
CA SER A 32 -20.24 -12.41 -0.21
C SER A 32 -20.39 -10.89 -0.34
N VAL A 33 -19.60 -10.24 -1.22
CA VAL A 33 -19.57 -8.78 -1.36
C VAL A 33 -19.74 -8.42 -2.84
N ASP A 34 -20.68 -7.55 -3.14
CA ASP A 34 -20.82 -6.99 -4.49
C ASP A 34 -19.92 -5.76 -4.65
N TYR A 35 -19.38 -5.56 -5.86
CA TYR A 35 -18.50 -4.44 -6.18
C TYR A 35 -19.13 -3.58 -7.26
N VAL A 36 -19.41 -2.31 -6.97
CA VAL A 36 -20.11 -1.39 -7.89
C VAL A 36 -19.24 -0.17 -8.23
N CYS A 37 -19.09 0.13 -9.51
CA CYS A 37 -18.43 1.35 -9.98
C CYS A 37 -19.42 2.26 -10.70
N PHE A 38 -19.62 3.46 -10.17
CA PHE A 38 -20.40 4.50 -10.82
C PHE A 38 -19.52 5.37 -11.71
N THR A 39 -19.90 5.58 -12.97
CA THR A 39 -19.08 6.35 -13.92
C THR A 39 -19.90 7.06 -15.00
N ASP A 40 -19.29 8.04 -15.68
CA ASP A 40 -19.78 8.62 -16.93
C ASP A 40 -19.13 8.01 -18.18
N ASP A 41 -18.21 7.04 -18.03
CA ASP A 41 -17.60 6.30 -19.13
C ASP A 41 -18.44 5.08 -19.55
N GLU A 42 -19.27 5.27 -20.57
CA GLU A 42 -20.08 4.21 -21.18
C GLU A 42 -19.26 3.06 -21.79
N THR A 43 -17.93 3.22 -21.91
CA THR A 43 -17.03 2.19 -22.47
C THR A 43 -16.33 1.36 -21.41
N LEU A 44 -16.41 1.73 -20.13
CA LEU A 44 -15.78 1.01 -19.04
C LEU A 44 -16.46 -0.35 -18.84
N THR A 45 -15.64 -1.39 -18.68
CA THR A 45 -16.07 -2.76 -18.39
C THR A 45 -15.14 -3.36 -17.34
N SER A 46 -15.67 -4.24 -16.50
CA SER A 46 -14.89 -4.99 -15.51
C SER A 46 -15.47 -6.40 -15.38
N ASP A 47 -14.59 -7.35 -15.05
CA ASP A 47 -14.96 -8.73 -14.72
C ASP A 47 -15.31 -8.86 -13.22
N VAL A 48 -14.97 -7.85 -12.41
CA VAL A 48 -15.21 -7.81 -10.95
C VAL A 48 -16.29 -6.80 -10.60
N TRP A 49 -16.18 -5.58 -11.13
CA TRP A 49 -17.08 -4.49 -10.80
C TRP A 49 -18.31 -4.45 -11.71
N GLU A 50 -19.50 -4.37 -11.11
CA GLU A 50 -20.71 -3.95 -11.79
C GLU A 50 -20.59 -2.48 -12.18
N ILE A 51 -20.61 -2.18 -13.48
CA ILE A 51 -20.48 -0.81 -13.99
C ILE A 51 -21.86 -0.17 -14.11
N ARG A 52 -22.12 0.87 -13.31
CA ARG A 52 -23.35 1.68 -13.34
C ARG A 52 -23.08 3.04 -13.96
N ASN A 53 -23.55 3.24 -15.18
CA ASN A 53 -23.42 4.53 -15.87
C ASN A 53 -24.38 5.57 -15.29
N VAL A 54 -23.87 6.76 -14.98
CA VAL A 54 -24.63 7.88 -14.40
C VAL A 54 -24.33 9.16 -15.16
N THR A 55 -25.36 9.95 -15.45
CA THR A 55 -25.17 11.28 -16.02
C THR A 55 -24.47 12.20 -15.01
N PRO A 56 -23.28 12.74 -15.33
CA PRO A 56 -22.53 13.56 -14.39
C PRO A 56 -23.18 14.93 -14.18
N MET A 57 -22.96 15.51 -13.01
CA MET A 57 -23.19 16.93 -12.77
C MET A 57 -22.13 17.76 -13.52
N THR A 58 -22.34 19.08 -13.62
CA THR A 58 -21.36 19.99 -14.26
C THR A 58 -19.97 19.90 -13.63
N ASP A 59 -19.91 19.69 -12.32
CA ASP A 59 -18.67 19.43 -11.59
C ASP A 59 -18.54 17.91 -11.35
N SER A 60 -17.50 17.30 -11.92
CA SER A 60 -17.21 15.86 -11.79
C SER A 60 -16.84 15.47 -10.35
N ALA A 61 -16.20 16.37 -9.60
CA ALA A 61 -15.85 16.14 -8.21
C ALA A 61 -17.09 16.21 -7.30
N LEU A 62 -18.10 17.02 -7.65
CA LEU A 62 -19.42 16.96 -7.00
C LEU A 62 -20.21 15.71 -7.41
N SER A 63 -20.06 15.24 -8.65
CA SER A 63 -20.67 13.98 -9.11
C SER A 63 -20.19 12.80 -8.26
N ASN A 64 -18.87 12.65 -8.09
CA ASN A 64 -18.29 11.66 -7.18
C ASN A 64 -18.84 11.81 -5.76
N ARG A 65 -18.78 13.02 -5.19
CA ARG A 65 -19.22 13.26 -3.81
C ARG A 65 -20.71 12.95 -3.60
N ARG A 66 -21.55 13.17 -4.60
CA ARG A 66 -22.97 12.83 -4.51
C ARG A 66 -23.18 11.33 -4.33
N ILE A 67 -22.53 10.51 -5.15
CA ILE A 67 -22.60 9.04 -5.05
C ILE A 67 -21.96 8.56 -3.75
N LYS A 68 -20.79 9.10 -3.39
CA LYS A 68 -20.07 8.82 -2.13
C LYS A 68 -20.92 9.05 -0.88
N ILE A 69 -21.69 10.14 -0.87
CA ILE A 69 -22.44 10.57 0.31
C ILE A 69 -23.81 9.91 0.32
N LEU A 70 -24.55 9.92 -0.78
CA LEU A 70 -25.94 9.47 -0.84
C LEU A 70 -26.07 8.00 -1.26
N ALA A 71 -25.31 7.09 -0.64
CA ALA A 71 -25.31 5.66 -0.98
C ALA A 71 -26.73 5.07 -1.03
N HIS A 72 -27.58 5.46 -0.08
CA HIS A 72 -28.97 5.03 0.05
C HIS A 72 -29.90 5.41 -1.11
N GLU A 73 -29.49 6.34 -1.98
CA GLU A 73 -30.24 6.70 -3.19
C GLU A 73 -29.85 5.85 -4.42
N TYR A 74 -28.71 5.13 -4.35
CA TYR A 74 -28.14 4.41 -5.50
C TYR A 74 -27.95 2.90 -5.27
N LEU A 75 -28.05 2.46 -4.01
CA LEU A 75 -27.72 1.11 -3.54
C LEU A 75 -28.83 0.60 -2.61
N GLU A 76 -30.10 0.89 -2.92
CA GLU A 76 -31.27 0.54 -2.08
C GLU A 76 -31.46 -0.96 -1.85
N GLU A 77 -30.86 -1.78 -2.72
CA GLU A 77 -30.87 -3.23 -2.66
C GLU A 77 -29.86 -3.83 -1.67
N TYR A 78 -28.99 -3.00 -1.07
CA TYR A 78 -27.98 -3.41 -0.11
C TYR A 78 -28.27 -2.87 1.29
N ASP A 79 -27.83 -3.60 2.32
CA ASP A 79 -27.98 -3.18 3.72
C ASP A 79 -26.74 -2.40 4.20
N ILE A 80 -25.56 -2.82 3.74
CA ILE A 80 -24.27 -2.28 4.16
C ILE A 80 -23.52 -1.75 2.94
N SER A 81 -22.96 -0.54 3.06
CA SER A 81 -22.14 0.05 2.01
C SER A 81 -20.75 0.38 2.53
N VAL A 82 -19.73 0.07 1.73
CA VAL A 82 -18.34 0.49 1.92
C VAL A 82 -17.95 1.36 0.72
N TYR A 83 -17.92 2.68 0.90
CA TYR A 83 -17.36 3.55 -0.14
C TYR A 83 -15.84 3.47 -0.13
N ILE A 84 -15.19 3.45 -1.30
CA ILE A 84 -13.74 3.68 -1.45
C ILE A 84 -13.46 4.73 -2.53
N ASP A 85 -12.50 5.63 -2.28
CA ASP A 85 -11.96 6.51 -3.33
C ASP A 85 -11.36 5.68 -4.48
N GLY A 86 -11.53 6.13 -5.72
CA GLY A 86 -11.12 5.37 -6.92
C GLY A 86 -9.62 5.10 -7.04
N ASN A 87 -8.79 5.74 -6.21
CA ASN A 87 -7.35 5.50 -6.14
C ASN A 87 -6.94 4.50 -5.03
N ILE A 88 -7.90 3.79 -4.42
CA ILE A 88 -7.67 2.80 -3.37
C ILE A 88 -7.89 1.40 -3.94
N GLN A 89 -6.90 0.53 -3.73
CA GLN A 89 -6.99 -0.90 -4.02
C GLN A 89 -7.26 -1.67 -2.73
N ILE A 90 -8.16 -2.63 -2.79
CA ILE A 90 -8.44 -3.58 -1.71
C ILE A 90 -7.44 -4.73 -1.82
N LEU A 91 -6.71 -5.00 -0.75
CA LEU A 91 -5.69 -6.05 -0.68
C LEU A 91 -6.17 -7.29 0.07
N GLU A 92 -7.08 -7.11 1.03
CA GLU A 92 -7.60 -8.18 1.89
C GLU A 92 -9.13 -8.11 1.95
N ARG A 93 -9.74 -9.11 2.60
CA ARG A 93 -11.18 -9.23 2.78
C ARG A 93 -11.77 -8.03 3.53
N VAL A 94 -12.89 -7.50 3.00
CA VAL A 94 -13.67 -6.37 3.52
C VAL A 94 -14.73 -6.83 4.52
N GLU A 95 -15.33 -8.01 4.33
CA GLU A 95 -16.38 -8.53 5.21
C GLU A 95 -15.97 -8.52 6.71
N PRO A 96 -14.77 -9.00 7.11
CA PRO A 96 -14.34 -8.92 8.51
C PRO A 96 -14.18 -7.48 9.03
N LEU A 97 -13.85 -6.52 8.15
CA LEU A 97 -13.75 -5.10 8.53
C LEU A 97 -15.12 -4.49 8.76
N VAL A 98 -16.11 -4.88 7.96
CA VAL A 98 -17.50 -4.46 8.15
C VAL A 98 -18.01 -4.94 9.50
N GLU A 99 -17.82 -6.22 9.82
CA GLU A 99 -18.23 -6.82 11.10
C GLU A 99 -17.58 -6.11 12.29
N ASP A 100 -16.28 -5.85 12.23
CA ASP A 100 -15.54 -5.18 13.31
C ASP A 100 -15.94 -3.70 13.43
N TYR A 101 -15.86 -2.95 12.34
CA TYR A 101 -15.99 -1.49 12.37
C TYR A 101 -17.43 -1.01 12.56
N LEU A 102 -18.44 -1.82 12.22
CA LEU A 102 -19.85 -1.51 12.47
C LEU A 102 -20.43 -2.24 13.70
N SER A 103 -19.60 -2.93 14.48
CA SER A 103 -20.04 -3.74 15.62
C SER A 103 -20.82 -2.99 16.70
N THR A 104 -20.57 -1.68 16.86
CA THR A 104 -21.17 -0.86 17.93
C THR A 104 -21.84 0.42 17.45
N ALA A 105 -21.73 0.75 16.15
CA ALA A 105 -22.30 1.96 15.58
C ALA A 105 -22.57 1.77 14.07
N ASP A 106 -23.56 2.49 13.56
CA ASP A 106 -24.01 2.37 12.16
C ASP A 106 -23.11 3.08 11.14
N PHE A 107 -22.04 3.72 11.61
CA PHE A 107 -21.10 4.45 10.80
C PHE A 107 -19.68 4.34 11.33
N ALA A 108 -18.72 4.07 10.44
CA ALA A 108 -17.31 4.04 10.81
C ALA A 108 -16.41 4.78 9.82
N LEU A 109 -15.37 5.42 10.38
CA LEU A 109 -14.48 6.33 9.67
C LEU A 109 -13.02 6.15 10.10
N TYR A 110 -12.11 6.21 9.12
CA TYR A 110 -10.68 6.34 9.40
C TYR A 110 -10.32 7.73 9.92
N LYS A 111 -9.47 7.75 10.96
CA LYS A 111 -8.89 8.98 11.49
C LYS A 111 -7.95 9.63 10.48
N HIS A 112 -7.97 10.96 10.44
CA HIS A 112 -7.09 11.70 9.55
C HIS A 112 -5.61 11.64 10.03
N PRO A 113 -4.64 11.34 9.15
CA PRO A 113 -3.27 10.99 9.54
C PRO A 113 -2.42 12.14 10.11
N LYS A 114 -2.83 13.39 9.88
CA LYS A 114 -1.96 14.57 10.16
C LYS A 114 -2.64 15.72 10.91
N ARG A 115 -3.96 15.76 10.90
CA ARG A 115 -4.76 16.90 11.34
C ARG A 115 -5.89 16.35 12.17
N THR A 116 -6.27 17.09 13.19
CA THR A 116 -7.27 16.65 14.15
C THR A 116 -8.53 17.49 14.11
N SER A 117 -8.53 18.60 13.37
CA SER A 117 -9.62 19.59 13.34
C SER A 117 -10.02 20.00 11.92
N VAL A 118 -11.30 20.34 11.75
CA VAL A 118 -11.88 20.88 10.50
C VAL A 118 -11.23 22.21 10.15
N PHE A 119 -10.90 23.04 11.13
CA PHE A 119 -10.29 24.35 10.91
C PHE A 119 -8.84 24.21 10.45
N GLU A 120 -8.10 23.23 10.97
CA GLU A 120 -6.77 22.88 10.45
C GLU A 120 -6.84 22.35 9.01
N GLU A 121 -7.83 21.50 8.70
CA GLU A 121 -8.05 20.99 7.34
C GLU A 121 -8.34 22.12 6.36
N ALA A 122 -9.20 23.06 6.76
CA ALA A 122 -9.58 24.19 5.93
C ALA A 122 -8.36 25.08 5.59
N LYS A 123 -7.50 25.35 6.58
CA LYS A 123 -6.25 26.08 6.36
C LYS A 123 -5.37 25.34 5.34
N ALA A 124 -5.20 24.02 5.51
CA ALA A 124 -4.42 23.22 4.58
C ALA A 124 -5.02 23.14 3.17
N CYS A 125 -6.36 23.17 3.06
CA CYS A 125 -7.05 23.21 1.78
C CYS A 125 -6.80 24.52 1.03
N ILE A 126 -6.85 25.66 1.73
CA ILE A 126 -6.54 26.98 1.16
C ILE A 126 -5.08 27.04 0.71
N GLU A 127 -4.14 26.67 1.58
CA GLU A 127 -2.70 26.71 1.28
C GLU A 127 -2.31 25.84 0.07
N LYS A 128 -3.06 24.77 -0.18
CA LYS A 128 -2.84 23.84 -1.30
C LYS A 128 -3.72 24.12 -2.51
N ASN A 129 -4.48 25.22 -2.52
CA ASN A 129 -5.45 25.56 -3.57
C ASN A 129 -6.44 24.42 -3.88
N LYS A 130 -6.88 23.69 -2.86
CA LYS A 130 -7.86 22.59 -2.99
C LYS A 130 -9.31 23.05 -2.92
N ALA A 131 -9.55 24.26 -2.44
CA ALA A 131 -10.85 24.91 -2.35
C ALA A 131 -10.65 26.43 -2.36
N GLU A 132 -11.64 27.17 -2.85
CA GLU A 132 -11.60 28.63 -2.87
C GLU A 132 -11.67 29.22 -1.46
N GLU A 133 -10.80 30.19 -1.16
CA GLU A 133 -10.63 30.73 0.18
C GLU A 133 -11.90 31.40 0.72
N GLY A 134 -12.63 32.16 -0.10
CA GLY A 134 -13.85 32.86 0.30
C GLY A 134 -14.93 31.92 0.85
N PRO A 135 -15.41 30.95 0.04
CA PRO A 135 -16.38 29.95 0.48
C PRO A 135 -15.94 29.15 1.70
N VAL A 136 -14.66 28.76 1.78
CA VAL A 136 -14.13 28.05 2.95
C VAL A 136 -14.24 28.89 4.22
N ARG A 137 -13.84 30.17 4.16
CA ARG A 137 -13.91 31.07 5.32
C ARG A 137 -15.34 31.32 5.78
N GLU A 138 -16.28 31.45 4.85
CA GLU A 138 -17.70 31.62 5.17
C GLU A 138 -18.27 30.36 5.85
N GLN A 139 -17.93 29.17 5.35
CA GLN A 139 -18.32 27.89 5.96
C GLN A 139 -17.77 27.74 7.38
N LEU A 140 -16.49 28.05 7.62
CA LEU A 140 -15.92 28.00 8.98
C LEU A 140 -16.54 29.02 9.93
N LYS A 141 -16.87 30.22 9.43
CA LYS A 141 -17.58 31.22 10.23
C LYS A 141 -18.94 30.68 10.66
N TYR A 142 -19.68 30.09 9.74
CA TYR A 142 -20.97 29.46 10.03
C TYR A 142 -20.86 28.38 11.12
N TYR A 143 -19.87 27.49 11.06
CA TYR A 143 -19.67 26.46 12.08
C TYR A 143 -19.31 27.02 13.45
N ARG A 144 -18.45 28.05 13.49
CA ARG A 144 -18.10 28.73 14.73
C ARG A 144 -19.32 29.39 15.37
N ASP A 145 -20.11 30.09 14.56
CA ASP A 145 -21.32 30.76 15.03
C ASP A 145 -22.38 29.76 15.52
N ALA A 146 -22.39 28.53 14.98
CA ALA A 146 -23.23 27.45 15.44
C ALA A 146 -22.76 26.81 16.77
N GLY A 147 -21.52 27.06 17.21
CA GLY A 147 -20.96 26.49 18.43
C GLY A 147 -20.29 25.13 18.25
N PHE A 148 -19.90 24.76 17.02
CA PHE A 148 -19.16 23.52 16.76
C PHE A 148 -17.81 23.51 17.52
N PRO A 149 -17.54 22.51 18.38
CA PRO A 149 -16.40 22.53 19.31
C PRO A 149 -15.04 22.32 18.64
N ASP A 150 -14.99 21.66 17.47
CA ASP A 150 -13.78 21.37 16.68
C ASP A 150 -12.59 20.80 17.49
N ASP A 151 -12.85 19.83 18.36
CA ASP A 151 -11.96 19.46 19.47
C ASP A 151 -11.38 18.03 19.44
N ARG A 152 -11.22 17.43 18.24
CA ARG A 152 -10.22 16.38 17.84
C ARG A 152 -10.77 15.11 17.15
N ASP A 153 -11.63 15.22 16.14
CA ASP A 153 -12.16 14.03 15.43
C ASP A 153 -12.13 14.09 13.90
N LEU A 154 -11.17 14.80 13.31
CA LEU A 154 -11.10 14.85 11.85
C LEU A 154 -10.88 13.46 11.24
N SER A 155 -11.78 13.08 10.33
CA SER A 155 -11.70 11.88 9.51
C SER A 155 -11.12 12.19 8.12
N GLU A 156 -10.48 11.19 7.50
CA GLU A 156 -9.92 11.38 6.15
C GLU A 156 -10.92 11.14 5.02
N ASN A 157 -12.08 10.55 5.31
CA ASN A 157 -13.23 10.34 4.41
C ASN A 157 -12.92 9.53 3.15
N ARG A 158 -11.80 8.82 3.07
CA ARG A 158 -11.43 8.04 1.87
C ARG A 158 -12.18 6.74 1.75
N ILE A 159 -12.52 6.15 2.90
CA ILE A 159 -13.33 4.95 3.05
C ILE A 159 -14.41 5.26 4.07
N LEU A 160 -15.64 4.82 3.80
CA LEU A 160 -16.80 5.03 4.66
C LEU A 160 -17.55 3.70 4.80
N PHE A 161 -17.71 3.18 6.03
CA PHE A 161 -18.50 1.98 6.31
C PHE A 161 -19.84 2.40 6.90
N ARG A 162 -20.96 1.86 6.40
CA ARG A 162 -22.30 2.25 6.87
C ARG A 162 -23.32 1.12 6.82
N HIS A 163 -24.16 1.04 7.84
CA HIS A 163 -25.54 0.55 7.71
C HIS A 163 -26.39 1.65 7.04
N HIS A 164 -26.22 1.81 5.72
CA HIS A 164 -26.72 2.98 4.99
C HIS A 164 -28.24 3.01 4.82
N GLN A 165 -28.93 1.92 5.17
CA GLN A 165 -30.39 1.90 5.19
C GLN A 165 -31.00 2.50 6.46
N GLU A 166 -30.21 2.68 7.52
CA GLU A 166 -30.68 3.22 8.79
C GLU A 166 -31.20 4.66 8.65
N PRO A 167 -32.39 4.99 9.20
CA PRO A 167 -32.99 6.32 9.04
C PRO A 167 -32.07 7.46 9.47
N GLU A 168 -31.37 7.30 10.60
CA GLU A 168 -30.45 8.32 11.12
C GLU A 168 -29.24 8.54 10.18
N ILE A 169 -28.73 7.45 9.59
CA ILE A 169 -27.66 7.53 8.58
C ILE A 169 -28.16 8.23 7.31
N LYS A 170 -29.38 7.95 6.84
CA LYS A 170 -29.98 8.63 5.68
C LYS A 170 -30.12 10.14 5.91
N GLU A 171 -30.62 10.54 7.07
CA GLU A 171 -30.76 11.95 7.44
C GLU A 171 -29.40 12.65 7.56
N LEU A 172 -28.41 11.98 8.16
CA LEU A 172 -27.03 12.47 8.24
C LEU A 172 -26.43 12.67 6.84
N MET A 173 -26.55 11.68 5.95
CA MET A 173 -26.01 11.75 4.59
C MET A 173 -26.65 12.88 3.76
N TRP A 174 -27.96 13.09 3.87
CA TRP A 174 -28.63 14.23 3.25
C TRP A 174 -28.15 15.58 3.81
N SER A 175 -27.98 15.67 5.13
CA SER A 175 -27.41 16.86 5.77
C SER A 175 -25.97 17.12 5.32
N TRP A 176 -25.16 16.07 5.17
CA TRP A 176 -23.79 16.16 4.69
C TRP A 176 -23.74 16.62 3.23
N TRP A 177 -24.56 16.02 2.37
CA TRP A 177 -24.64 16.39 0.96
C TRP A 177 -25.03 17.86 0.78
N ARG A 178 -25.96 18.37 1.58
CA ARG A 178 -26.32 19.80 1.57
C ARG A 178 -25.12 20.69 1.90
N GLU A 179 -24.38 20.36 2.96
CA GLU A 179 -23.17 21.10 3.33
C GLU A 179 -22.08 21.06 2.25
N VAL A 180 -21.93 19.94 1.55
CA VAL A 180 -20.96 19.81 0.45
C VAL A 180 -21.41 20.58 -0.80
N SER A 181 -22.65 20.39 -1.24
CA SER A 181 -23.16 20.94 -2.49
C SER A 181 -23.43 22.44 -2.46
N GLU A 182 -23.70 23.03 -1.28
CA GLU A 182 -24.04 24.45 -1.14
C GLU A 182 -22.88 25.33 -0.66
N ARG A 183 -21.72 24.74 -0.30
CA ARG A 183 -20.57 25.49 0.26
C ARG A 183 -19.28 25.24 -0.50
N ALA A 184 -18.15 25.06 0.20
CA ALA A 184 -16.83 24.94 -0.42
C ALA A 184 -16.59 23.63 -1.21
N SER A 185 -17.62 22.78 -1.38
CA SER A 185 -17.53 21.54 -2.15
C SER A 185 -16.42 20.58 -1.68
N ARG A 186 -16.09 20.65 -0.38
CA ARG A 186 -15.08 19.83 0.29
C ARG A 186 -15.70 19.03 1.43
N ASP A 187 -15.79 17.72 1.22
CA ASP A 187 -16.42 16.74 2.09
C ASP A 187 -15.77 16.65 3.49
N GLN A 188 -14.43 16.71 3.55
CA GLN A 188 -13.67 16.72 4.81
C GLN A 188 -13.95 17.95 5.69
N LEU A 189 -14.51 19.03 5.13
CA LEU A 189 -14.82 20.23 5.91
C LEU A 189 -16.18 20.15 6.60
N SER A 190 -17.04 19.18 6.28
CA SER A 190 -18.44 19.20 6.73
C SER A 190 -18.87 17.98 7.52
N LEU A 191 -18.21 16.81 7.34
CA LEU A 191 -18.67 15.58 7.97
C LEU A 191 -18.71 15.66 9.50
N MET A 192 -17.62 16.12 10.13
CA MET A 192 -17.57 16.20 11.59
C MET A 192 -18.56 17.22 12.16
N PHE A 193 -18.83 18.30 11.40
CA PHE A 193 -19.84 19.28 11.78
C PHE A 193 -21.25 18.67 11.74
N VAL A 194 -21.60 17.90 10.72
CA VAL A 194 -22.93 17.28 10.65
C VAL A 194 -23.09 16.15 11.66
N LEU A 195 -22.05 15.35 11.92
CA LEU A 195 -22.08 14.34 12.99
C LEU A 195 -22.40 14.99 14.35
N TRP A 196 -21.68 16.05 14.69
CA TRP A 196 -21.95 16.82 15.92
C TRP A 196 -23.37 17.41 15.95
N LYS A 197 -23.86 17.94 14.82
CA LYS A 197 -25.19 18.57 14.75
C LYS A 197 -26.32 17.56 14.93
N HIS A 198 -26.12 16.32 14.51
CA HIS A 198 -27.09 15.23 14.64
C HIS A 198 -26.92 14.44 15.94
N ASP A 199 -25.88 14.71 16.74
CA ASP A 199 -25.54 13.96 17.95
C ASP A 199 -25.40 12.45 17.69
N LEU A 200 -24.82 12.11 16.52
CA LEU A 200 -24.72 10.72 16.05
C LEU A 200 -23.36 10.11 16.41
N GLU A 201 -23.40 8.98 17.11
CA GLU A 201 -22.22 8.20 17.44
C GLU A 201 -21.66 7.48 16.21
N HIS A 202 -20.33 7.42 16.09
CA HIS A 202 -19.67 6.70 15.01
C HIS A 202 -18.40 6.05 15.55
N ASN A 203 -18.00 4.95 14.93
CA ASN A 203 -16.74 4.27 15.23
C ASN A 203 -15.58 4.98 14.52
N GLN A 204 -14.64 5.51 15.29
CA GLN A 204 -13.40 6.07 14.76
C GLN A 204 -12.30 4.99 14.75
N ILE A 205 -11.87 4.60 13.56
CA ILE A 205 -10.76 3.68 13.37
C ILE A 205 -9.46 4.44 13.71
N PRO A 206 -8.65 3.97 14.69
CA PRO A 206 -7.64 4.81 15.36
C PRO A 206 -6.39 5.10 14.52
N HIS A 207 -6.31 4.58 13.30
CA HIS A 207 -5.21 4.80 12.34
C HIS A 207 -5.75 5.34 11.00
N SER A 208 -4.86 5.73 10.09
CA SER A 208 -5.24 6.11 8.73
C SER A 208 -5.36 4.86 7.85
N VAL A 209 -6.13 4.96 6.76
CA VAL A 209 -6.13 3.96 5.69
C VAL A 209 -4.72 3.75 5.11
N ARG A 210 -3.84 4.76 5.21
CA ARG A 210 -2.43 4.67 4.80
C ARG A 210 -1.63 3.62 5.56
N ASP A 211 -2.05 3.34 6.78
CA ASP A 211 -1.37 2.44 7.72
C ASP A 211 -2.09 1.06 7.78
N SER A 212 -3.19 0.90 7.04
CA SER A 212 -4.05 -0.28 7.05
C SER A 212 -3.56 -1.31 6.03
N PRO A 213 -3.25 -2.56 6.44
CA PRO A 213 -2.77 -3.59 5.51
C PRO A 213 -3.80 -4.00 4.46
N GLN A 214 -5.09 -3.77 4.73
CA GLN A 214 -6.18 -4.17 3.84
C GLN A 214 -6.32 -3.27 2.60
N PHE A 215 -5.63 -2.12 2.55
CA PHE A 215 -5.80 -1.14 1.49
C PHE A 215 -4.45 -0.57 1.00
N ALA A 216 -4.31 -0.43 -0.31
CA ALA A 216 -3.21 0.33 -0.92
C ALA A 216 -3.74 1.63 -1.55
N ILE A 217 -3.01 2.74 -1.33
CA ILE A 217 -3.31 4.03 -1.98
C ILE A 217 -2.39 4.24 -3.17
N HIS A 218 -2.99 4.50 -4.33
CA HIS A 218 -2.32 4.83 -5.59
C HIS A 218 -2.38 6.36 -5.80
N PRO A 219 -1.45 6.98 -6.55
CA PRO A 219 -1.61 8.39 -6.90
C PRO A 219 -2.85 8.58 -7.78
N HIS A 220 -3.34 9.81 -7.89
CA HIS A 220 -4.37 10.13 -8.88
C HIS A 220 -3.73 10.34 -10.25
N ARG A 221 -4.56 10.34 -11.29
CA ARG A 221 -4.11 10.67 -12.65
C ARG A 221 -3.43 12.04 -12.70
N PRO A 222 -2.18 12.12 -13.23
CA PRO A 222 -1.50 13.40 -13.38
C PRO A 222 -2.07 14.19 -14.57
N ASP A 223 -2.07 15.52 -14.44
CA ASP A 223 -2.50 16.42 -15.51
C ASP A 223 -1.61 16.34 -16.76
N GLY A 224 -2.19 16.71 -17.90
CA GLY A 224 -1.48 16.89 -19.15
C GLY A 224 -1.02 15.58 -19.80
N LYS A 225 0.10 15.62 -20.55
CA LYS A 225 0.54 14.49 -21.39
C LYS A 225 0.90 13.23 -20.61
N LEU A 226 1.23 13.35 -19.32
CA LEU A 226 1.49 12.20 -18.45
C LEU A 226 0.21 11.39 -18.15
N GLY A 227 -0.95 12.04 -18.16
CA GLY A 227 -2.25 11.38 -18.00
C GLY A 227 -2.59 10.38 -19.12
N LEU A 228 -1.95 10.48 -20.29
CA LEU A 228 -2.20 9.56 -21.42
C LEU A 228 -1.61 8.16 -21.19
N ILE A 229 -0.50 8.07 -20.45
CA ILE A 229 0.16 6.80 -20.11
C ILE A 229 -0.24 6.28 -18.72
N TRP A 230 -1.04 7.06 -18.00
CA TRP A 230 -1.49 6.75 -16.65
C TRP A 230 -2.26 5.43 -16.53
N PRO A 231 -3.22 5.10 -17.42
CA PRO A 231 -3.91 3.81 -17.35
C PRO A 231 -2.96 2.61 -17.47
N TYR A 232 -1.95 2.72 -18.33
CA TYR A 232 -0.89 1.70 -18.45
C TYR A 232 -0.06 1.58 -17.18
N TRP A 233 0.33 2.71 -16.61
CA TRP A 233 1.09 2.77 -15.36
C TRP A 233 0.33 2.13 -14.20
N MET A 234 -0.97 2.42 -14.11
CA MET A 234 -1.86 1.83 -13.12
C MET A 234 -2.00 0.33 -13.32
N SER A 235 -2.18 -0.15 -14.55
CA SER A 235 -2.34 -1.59 -14.79
C SER A 235 -1.13 -2.40 -14.34
N VAL A 236 0.10 -1.92 -14.59
CA VAL A 236 1.31 -2.64 -14.10
C VAL A 236 1.46 -2.55 -12.58
N ARG A 237 0.95 -1.48 -11.96
CA ARG A 237 1.03 -1.27 -10.51
C ARG A 237 0.03 -2.14 -9.74
N THR A 238 -1.12 -2.47 -10.34
CA THR A 238 -2.24 -3.13 -9.67
C THR A 238 -2.36 -4.62 -9.99
N ASP A 239 -1.81 -5.09 -11.12
CA ASP A 239 -1.82 -6.51 -11.54
C ASP A 239 -0.50 -6.87 -12.30
N PRO A 240 0.37 -7.73 -11.72
CA PRO A 240 1.62 -8.16 -12.36
C PRO A 240 1.50 -9.40 -13.29
N ASP A 241 0.32 -9.97 -13.55
CA ASP A 241 0.18 -11.21 -14.36
C ASP A 241 0.35 -10.99 -15.90
N PRO A 242 1.15 -11.81 -16.62
CA PRO A 242 1.38 -11.74 -18.07
C PRO A 242 0.15 -11.92 -19.01
N GLY A 243 -1.02 -12.32 -18.52
CA GLY A 243 -2.24 -12.50 -19.34
C GLY A 243 -2.75 -11.24 -20.07
N LEU A 244 -2.34 -10.05 -19.60
CA LEU A 244 -2.84 -8.75 -20.05
C LEU A 244 -2.16 -8.17 -21.30
N LEU A 245 -1.17 -8.86 -21.88
CA LEU A 245 -0.49 -8.43 -23.11
C LEU A 245 -1.47 -8.17 -24.28
N LYS A 246 -2.64 -8.85 -24.29
CA LYS A 246 -3.69 -8.67 -25.30
C LYS A 246 -4.48 -7.36 -25.16
N LYS A 247 -4.83 -6.93 -23.94
CA LYS A 247 -5.53 -5.65 -23.70
C LYS A 247 -4.55 -4.48 -23.89
N ALA A 248 -3.28 -4.65 -23.51
CA ALA A 248 -2.21 -3.67 -23.71
C ALA A 248 -1.97 -3.32 -25.20
N VAL A 249 -2.03 -4.30 -26.11
CA VAL A 249 -1.89 -4.07 -27.57
C VAL A 249 -3.02 -3.19 -28.13
N PHE A 250 -4.24 -3.30 -27.59
CA PHE A 250 -5.39 -2.52 -28.03
C PHE A 250 -5.26 -1.03 -27.65
N HIS A 251 -4.90 -0.75 -26.39
CA HIS A 251 -4.73 0.63 -25.91
C HIS A 251 -3.47 1.30 -26.46
N PHE A 252 -2.38 0.55 -26.66
CA PHE A 252 -1.17 1.01 -27.36
C PHE A 252 -1.49 1.44 -28.80
N GLY A 253 -2.37 0.73 -29.50
CA GLY A 253 -2.85 1.09 -30.82
C GLY A 253 -3.55 2.46 -30.88
N ARG A 254 -4.37 2.78 -29.86
CA ARG A 254 -5.01 4.11 -29.73
C ARG A 254 -3.98 5.21 -29.45
N ALA A 255 -3.05 5.00 -28.53
CA ALA A 255 -2.00 5.97 -28.19
C ALA A 255 -1.10 6.30 -29.40
N LEU A 256 -0.70 5.28 -30.17
CA LEU A 256 0.10 5.47 -31.39
C LEU A 256 -0.64 6.26 -32.48
N SER A 257 -1.97 6.11 -32.55
CA SER A 257 -2.81 6.82 -33.53
C SER A 257 -2.90 8.32 -33.23
N VAL A 258 -2.91 8.71 -31.95
CA VAL A 258 -2.91 10.11 -31.49
C VAL A 258 -1.52 10.73 -31.67
N LEU A 259 -0.46 10.01 -31.28
CA LEU A 259 0.94 10.42 -31.51
C LEU A 259 1.28 10.63 -32.99
N LYS A 260 0.69 9.83 -33.89
CA LYS A 260 0.82 10.00 -35.34
C LYS A 260 0.07 11.23 -35.88
N ARG A 261 -1.02 11.67 -35.23
CA ARG A 261 -1.79 12.85 -35.64
C ARG A 261 -1.16 14.16 -35.20
N GLU A 262 -0.51 14.19 -34.04
CA GLU A 262 -0.04 15.45 -33.42
C GLU A 262 1.44 15.80 -33.67
N GLY A 263 2.15 14.99 -34.46
CA GLY A 263 3.45 15.36 -35.02
C GLY A 263 4.64 14.93 -34.18
N PHE A 264 5.20 13.77 -34.54
CA PHE A 264 6.44 13.17 -34.02
C PHE A 264 7.71 14.05 -34.18
N LEU A 265 7.67 15.11 -34.99
CA LEU A 265 8.85 15.91 -35.35
C LEU A 265 9.06 17.19 -34.53
N ALA A 266 8.13 17.57 -33.65
CA ALA A 266 8.29 18.74 -32.78
C ALA A 266 9.21 18.49 -31.56
N LEU A 267 9.63 17.23 -31.34
CA LEU A 267 10.37 16.83 -30.13
C LEU A 267 11.89 16.73 -30.29
N LEU A 268 12.45 17.14 -31.43
CA LEU A 268 13.89 17.02 -31.70
C LEU A 268 14.54 18.35 -32.07
N SER A 269 14.84 19.19 -31.08
CA SER A 269 15.94 20.17 -31.20
C SER A 269 16.68 20.45 -29.88
N LYS A 270 17.89 19.88 -29.80
CA LYS A 270 19.18 20.41 -29.29
C LYS A 270 19.39 20.92 -27.85
N SER A 271 18.45 20.83 -26.92
CA SER A 271 18.72 21.11 -25.48
C SER A 271 18.56 19.89 -24.56
N ALA A 272 18.29 18.73 -25.13
CA ALA A 272 17.63 17.64 -24.43
C ALA A 272 18.56 16.56 -23.84
N SER A 273 19.89 16.65 -23.91
CA SER A 273 20.74 15.55 -23.38
C SER A 273 20.75 15.49 -21.85
N LEU A 274 20.66 16.63 -21.17
CA LEU A 274 20.60 16.66 -19.70
C LEU A 274 19.19 16.31 -19.22
N LEU A 275 18.18 16.94 -19.83
CA LEU A 275 16.76 16.78 -19.45
C LEU A 275 16.23 15.40 -19.80
N VAL A 276 16.64 14.79 -20.93
CA VAL A 276 16.31 13.38 -21.24
C VAL A 276 17.05 12.43 -20.32
N ARG A 277 18.28 12.74 -19.87
CA ARG A 277 18.92 11.96 -18.82
C ARG A 277 18.16 12.08 -17.51
N THR A 278 17.80 13.27 -17.06
CA THR A 278 17.02 13.46 -15.81
C THR A 278 15.63 12.85 -15.91
N LEU A 279 15.01 12.91 -17.09
CA LEU A 279 13.71 12.31 -17.36
C LEU A 279 13.82 10.78 -17.47
N ALA A 280 14.89 10.24 -18.05
CA ALA A 280 15.17 8.79 -18.08
C ALA A 280 15.52 8.25 -16.69
N THR A 281 16.24 9.01 -15.87
CA THR A 281 16.49 8.69 -14.45
C THR A 281 15.19 8.74 -13.67
N ARG A 282 14.35 9.77 -13.86
CA ARG A 282 13.02 9.83 -13.25
C ARG A 282 12.07 8.73 -13.74
N VAL A 283 12.16 8.34 -15.00
CA VAL A 283 11.37 7.23 -15.56
C VAL A 283 11.85 5.88 -15.02
N LYS A 284 13.15 5.72 -14.75
CA LYS A 284 13.70 4.59 -13.98
C LYS A 284 13.21 4.61 -12.52
N GLU A 285 13.37 5.74 -11.83
CA GLU A 285 12.90 5.94 -10.45
C GLU A 285 11.39 5.70 -10.31
N ILE A 286 10.60 6.06 -11.32
CA ILE A 286 9.16 5.81 -11.40
C ILE A 286 8.89 4.33 -11.72
N GLY A 287 9.63 3.71 -12.66
CA GLY A 287 9.55 2.26 -12.93
C GLY A 287 9.90 1.38 -11.73
N ASP A 288 10.82 1.84 -10.88
CA ASP A 288 11.25 1.21 -9.62
C ASP A 288 10.20 1.37 -8.51
N GLN A 289 9.57 2.55 -8.36
CA GLN A 289 8.48 2.78 -7.39
C GLN A 289 7.21 1.96 -7.63
N LEU A 290 7.13 1.34 -8.80
CA LEU A 290 5.99 0.60 -9.33
C LEU A 290 6.22 -0.89 -9.48
N GLY A 291 7.47 -1.36 -9.41
CA GLY A 291 7.79 -2.75 -9.75
C GLY A 291 7.68 -3.09 -11.24
N ILE A 292 7.75 -2.10 -12.15
CA ILE A 292 7.79 -2.34 -13.62
C ILE A 292 9.16 -2.83 -14.06
N LEU A 293 10.21 -2.44 -13.32
CA LEU A 293 11.51 -3.08 -13.37
C LEU A 293 11.41 -4.28 -12.42
N GLY A 294 11.42 -5.50 -12.95
CA GLY A 294 11.52 -6.67 -12.10
C GLY A 294 12.87 -6.68 -11.38
N PRO A 295 13.04 -7.53 -10.35
CA PRO A 295 14.31 -7.65 -9.63
C PRO A 295 15.51 -7.85 -10.57
N ASP A 296 15.29 -8.43 -11.75
CA ASP A 296 16.21 -8.65 -12.87
C ASP A 296 16.84 -7.37 -13.46
N GLN A 297 16.34 -6.18 -13.12
CA GLN A 297 16.83 -4.90 -13.67
C GLN A 297 17.46 -3.96 -12.63
N ILE A 298 17.43 -4.32 -11.35
CA ILE A 298 18.03 -3.56 -10.24
C ILE A 298 19.52 -3.90 -10.08
N TYR A 299 19.87 -5.18 -10.26
CA TYR A 299 21.22 -5.69 -10.05
C TYR A 299 21.79 -6.29 -11.34
N SER A 300 23.04 -5.92 -11.67
CA SER A 300 23.75 -6.45 -12.85
C SER A 300 24.36 -7.83 -12.55
N ASP A 301 24.65 -8.63 -13.60
CA ASP A 301 25.43 -9.87 -13.44
C ASP A 301 26.78 -9.61 -12.74
N GLU A 302 27.38 -8.43 -12.94
CA GLU A 302 28.62 -8.00 -12.27
C GLU A 302 28.43 -7.82 -10.75
N TYR A 303 27.26 -7.34 -10.32
CA TYR A 303 26.93 -7.20 -8.90
C TYR A 303 26.87 -8.56 -8.19
N TYR A 304 26.20 -9.55 -8.79
CA TYR A 304 26.15 -10.90 -8.23
C TYR A 304 27.49 -11.61 -8.29
N ALA A 305 28.26 -11.42 -9.37
CA ALA A 305 29.61 -11.97 -9.49
C ALA A 305 30.56 -11.43 -8.41
N LYS A 306 30.43 -10.15 -8.04
CA LYS A 306 31.24 -9.53 -6.96
C LYS A 306 30.97 -10.16 -5.60
N ARG A 307 29.71 -10.53 -5.30
CA ARG A 307 29.33 -11.16 -4.02
C ARG A 307 29.91 -12.57 -3.83
N ARG A 308 30.29 -13.25 -4.91
CA ARG A 308 31.02 -14.53 -4.84
C ARG A 308 32.48 -14.39 -4.40
N GLN A 309 33.02 -13.18 -4.39
CA GLN A 309 34.42 -12.93 -4.12
C GLN A 309 34.61 -12.37 -2.70
N ASP A 310 35.79 -12.63 -2.14
CA ASP A 310 36.21 -12.00 -0.90
C ASP A 310 36.42 -10.49 -1.11
N PRO A 311 36.13 -9.67 -0.09
CA PRO A 311 35.76 -10.07 1.28
C PRO A 311 34.26 -10.36 1.50
N PHE A 312 33.37 -10.15 0.51
CA PHE A 312 31.93 -10.27 0.73
C PHE A 312 31.47 -11.68 1.09
N ARG A 313 32.05 -12.70 0.44
CA ARG A 313 31.72 -14.11 0.73
C ARG A 313 32.24 -14.52 2.11
N SER A 314 33.52 -14.27 2.41
CA SER A 314 34.09 -14.56 3.73
C SER A 314 33.40 -13.82 4.87
N GLU A 315 33.07 -12.52 4.70
CA GLU A 315 32.35 -11.76 5.74
C GLU A 315 30.89 -12.25 5.91
N SER A 316 30.24 -12.76 4.84
CA SER A 316 28.93 -13.42 4.98
C SER A 316 29.04 -14.69 5.82
N HIS A 317 30.14 -15.44 5.68
CA HIS A 317 30.42 -16.63 6.47
C HIS A 317 30.69 -16.28 7.94
N GLU A 318 31.45 -15.22 8.21
CA GLU A 318 31.69 -14.73 9.58
C GLU A 318 30.40 -14.31 10.29
N ILE A 319 29.49 -13.64 9.58
CA ILE A 319 28.16 -13.31 10.11
C ILE A 319 27.36 -14.59 10.39
N ALA A 320 27.35 -15.55 9.46
CA ALA A 320 26.63 -16.81 9.65
C ALA A 320 27.21 -17.64 10.81
N ASP A 321 28.52 -17.64 11.01
CA ASP A 321 29.18 -18.29 12.15
C ASP A 321 28.67 -17.73 13.49
N ALA A 322 28.61 -16.39 13.63
CA ALA A 322 28.07 -15.73 14.82
C ALA A 322 26.60 -16.08 15.07
N LEU A 323 25.79 -16.16 14.00
CA LEU A 323 24.39 -16.56 14.11
C LEU A 323 24.24 -18.04 14.53
N VAL A 324 25.10 -18.94 14.05
CA VAL A 324 25.11 -20.34 14.48
C VAL A 324 25.57 -20.47 15.93
N GLU A 325 26.59 -19.72 16.35
CA GLU A 325 27.05 -19.72 17.74
C GLU A 325 25.95 -19.23 18.69
N GLN A 326 25.24 -18.17 18.32
CA GLN A 326 24.19 -17.58 19.15
C GLN A 326 22.90 -18.42 19.19
N PHE A 327 22.45 -18.98 18.07
CA PHE A 327 21.11 -19.59 17.96
C PHE A 327 21.11 -21.11 17.82
N GLN A 328 22.23 -21.72 17.40
CA GLN A 328 22.35 -23.16 17.14
C GLN A 328 21.19 -23.76 16.31
N PRO A 329 20.79 -23.15 15.18
CA PRO A 329 19.60 -23.57 14.44
C PRO A 329 19.80 -24.93 13.77
N GLY A 330 18.76 -25.77 13.74
CA GLY A 330 18.71 -26.97 12.90
C GLY A 330 18.25 -26.68 11.47
N SER A 331 17.55 -25.57 11.28
CA SER A 331 17.00 -25.11 10.01
C SER A 331 17.01 -23.58 9.89
N VAL A 332 17.28 -23.06 8.70
CA VAL A 332 17.28 -21.62 8.40
C VAL A 332 16.58 -21.33 7.08
N ILE A 333 15.78 -20.27 7.07
CA ILE A 333 15.21 -19.68 5.85
C ILE A 333 15.73 -18.25 5.69
N ASP A 334 16.21 -17.89 4.49
CA ASP A 334 16.74 -16.55 4.18
C ASP A 334 15.89 -15.87 3.10
N PHE A 335 15.19 -14.80 3.49
CA PHE A 335 14.35 -14.01 2.61
C PHE A 335 15.14 -12.85 2.01
N GLY A 336 15.26 -12.85 0.68
CA GLY A 336 16.15 -11.99 -0.09
C GLY A 336 17.57 -12.53 -0.12
N CYS A 337 17.71 -13.86 -0.22
CA CYS A 337 19.00 -14.55 -0.09
C CYS A 337 20.01 -14.23 -1.20
N ALA A 338 19.60 -13.55 -2.27
CA ALA A 338 20.40 -13.29 -3.46
C ALA A 338 21.07 -14.57 -3.99
N ILE A 339 22.39 -14.68 -3.87
CA ILE A 339 23.16 -15.85 -4.33
C ILE A 339 23.34 -16.92 -3.25
N GLY A 340 22.85 -16.70 -2.03
CA GLY A 340 22.91 -17.63 -0.91
C GLY A 340 24.25 -17.64 -0.15
N THR A 341 24.99 -16.54 -0.07
CA THR A 341 26.30 -16.52 0.61
C THR A 341 26.21 -16.81 2.11
N TYR A 342 25.15 -16.37 2.80
CA TYR A 342 24.91 -16.74 4.19
C TYR A 342 24.53 -18.22 4.30
N LEU A 343 23.56 -18.66 3.49
CA LEU A 343 23.06 -20.04 3.45
C LEU A 343 24.17 -21.06 3.18
N GLU A 344 25.14 -20.73 2.33
CA GLU A 344 26.30 -21.57 2.05
C GLU A 344 27.03 -21.97 3.33
N ARG A 345 27.22 -21.02 4.26
CA ARG A 345 27.91 -21.32 5.51
C ARG A 345 27.06 -22.14 6.47
N PHE A 346 25.75 -21.90 6.52
CA PHE A 346 24.81 -22.73 7.28
C PHE A 346 24.82 -24.19 6.77
N GLU A 347 24.81 -24.39 5.46
CA GLU A 347 24.87 -25.71 4.83
C GLU A 347 26.19 -26.44 5.16
N GLU A 348 27.33 -25.74 5.10
CA GLU A 348 28.64 -26.29 5.49
C GLU A 348 28.68 -26.78 6.94
N LEU A 349 27.90 -26.13 7.82
CA LEU A 349 27.78 -26.46 9.24
C LEU A 349 26.68 -27.52 9.51
N GLY A 350 26.01 -28.01 8.47
CA GLY A 350 25.02 -29.09 8.55
C GLY A 350 23.61 -28.62 8.92
N VAL A 351 23.32 -27.31 8.81
CA VAL A 351 21.99 -26.74 9.02
C VAL A 351 21.16 -26.93 7.75
N ALA A 352 19.87 -27.27 7.88
CA ALA A 352 18.96 -27.32 6.75
C ALA A 352 18.67 -25.91 6.21
N ILE A 353 18.81 -25.68 4.91
CA ILE A 353 18.69 -24.35 4.31
C ILE A 353 17.52 -24.25 3.33
N HIS A 354 16.86 -23.08 3.33
CA HIS A 354 15.93 -22.64 2.29
C HIS A 354 16.18 -21.16 1.97
N GLY A 355 16.26 -20.80 0.69
CA GLY A 355 16.47 -19.42 0.25
C GLY A 355 15.32 -18.92 -0.61
N VAL A 356 14.84 -17.72 -0.34
CA VAL A 356 13.75 -17.09 -1.09
C VAL A 356 14.28 -15.80 -1.72
N GLU A 357 14.12 -15.63 -3.03
CA GLU A 357 14.66 -14.47 -3.75
C GLU A 357 13.73 -14.01 -4.87
N GLY A 358 13.47 -12.70 -4.96
CA GLY A 358 12.62 -12.15 -6.02
C GLY A 358 13.27 -12.20 -7.41
N ASN A 359 14.61 -12.13 -7.47
CA ASN A 359 15.39 -12.13 -8.69
C ASN A 359 16.00 -13.51 -9.03
N SER A 360 15.35 -14.27 -9.91
CA SER A 360 15.93 -15.52 -10.41
C SER A 360 17.22 -15.34 -11.22
N ALA A 361 17.63 -14.11 -11.59
CA ALA A 361 18.97 -13.87 -12.12
C ALA A 361 20.08 -14.23 -11.12
N ALA A 362 19.81 -14.09 -9.82
CA ALA A 362 20.76 -14.44 -8.77
C ALA A 362 21.08 -15.95 -8.78
N PHE A 363 20.14 -16.81 -9.20
CA PHE A 363 20.31 -18.27 -9.24
C PHE A 363 21.37 -18.74 -10.24
N ARG A 364 21.67 -17.92 -11.26
CA ARG A 364 22.83 -18.17 -12.16
C ARG A 364 24.17 -18.08 -11.42
N HIS A 365 24.18 -17.38 -10.29
CA HIS A 365 25.33 -17.15 -9.44
C HIS A 365 25.18 -17.81 -8.06
N ALA A 366 24.15 -18.64 -7.85
CA ALA A 366 23.93 -19.33 -6.58
C ALA A 366 25.20 -20.07 -6.12
N VAL A 367 25.52 -19.95 -4.84
CA VAL A 367 26.62 -20.69 -4.20
C VAL A 367 26.12 -21.92 -3.43
N VAL A 368 24.79 -22.06 -3.32
CA VAL A 368 24.08 -23.25 -2.80
C VAL A 368 23.32 -23.96 -3.94
N PRO A 369 22.89 -25.21 -3.75
CA PRO A 369 22.08 -25.91 -4.74
C PRO A 369 20.77 -25.18 -5.07
N ASN A 370 20.45 -25.04 -6.37
CA ASN A 370 19.26 -24.31 -6.82
C ASN A 370 17.93 -24.96 -6.37
N ASP A 371 17.92 -26.24 -6.01
CA ASP A 371 16.73 -26.91 -5.44
C ASP A 371 16.48 -26.55 -3.97
N ARG A 372 17.36 -25.74 -3.36
CA ARG A 372 17.18 -25.07 -2.07
C ARG A 372 16.76 -23.61 -2.20
N LEU A 373 16.58 -23.14 -3.42
CA LEU A 373 16.24 -21.75 -3.73
C LEU A 373 14.88 -21.67 -4.41
N GLU A 374 14.09 -20.70 -3.98
CA GLU A 374 12.76 -20.44 -4.49
C GLU A 374 12.64 -18.99 -4.98
N GLN A 375 12.06 -18.83 -6.18
CA GLN A 375 11.75 -17.49 -6.66
C GLN A 375 10.41 -17.02 -6.08
N HIS A 376 10.44 -15.99 -5.24
CA HIS A 376 9.21 -15.37 -4.73
C HIS A 376 9.37 -13.87 -4.53
N ASP A 377 8.33 -13.12 -4.87
CA ASP A 377 8.29 -11.68 -4.64
C ASP A 377 7.88 -11.39 -3.19
N LEU A 378 8.81 -10.92 -2.37
CA LEU A 378 8.58 -10.62 -0.94
C LEU A 378 7.58 -9.49 -0.67
N ARG A 379 7.06 -8.82 -1.72
CA ARG A 379 5.93 -7.90 -1.63
C ARG A 379 4.59 -8.63 -1.56
N GLN A 380 4.56 -9.91 -1.93
CA GLN A 380 3.40 -10.78 -1.90
C GLN A 380 3.46 -11.69 -0.66
N PRO A 381 2.29 -12.11 -0.12
CA PRO A 381 2.24 -13.12 0.93
C PRO A 381 3.03 -14.37 0.53
N TYR A 382 3.78 -14.91 1.48
CA TYR A 382 4.50 -16.17 1.34
C TYR A 382 4.03 -17.08 2.46
N GLU A 383 3.62 -18.30 2.12
CA GLU A 383 3.23 -19.32 3.09
C GLU A 383 4.33 -20.39 3.06
N PRO A 384 5.17 -20.48 4.11
CA PRO A 384 6.25 -21.45 4.17
C PRO A 384 5.68 -22.87 4.30
N ASP A 385 6.27 -23.83 3.58
CA ASP A 385 5.90 -25.25 3.69
C ASP A 385 6.25 -25.85 5.06
N ASP A 386 7.28 -25.31 5.71
CA ASP A 386 7.85 -25.78 6.96
C ASP A 386 8.08 -24.62 7.95
N TYR A 387 8.27 -24.95 9.22
CA TYR A 387 8.69 -24.00 10.25
C TYR A 387 10.22 -24.06 10.43
N TYR A 388 10.87 -22.91 10.53
CA TYR A 388 12.33 -22.80 10.61
C TYR A 388 12.79 -22.31 11.98
N ASP A 389 13.91 -22.85 12.47
CA ASP A 389 14.48 -22.46 13.76
C ASP A 389 15.02 -21.02 13.73
N LEU A 390 15.49 -20.57 12.56
CA LEU A 390 16.00 -19.22 12.33
C LEU A 390 15.49 -18.65 11.00
N VAL A 391 14.92 -17.45 11.05
CA VAL A 391 14.48 -16.70 9.88
C VAL A 391 15.42 -15.52 9.67
N LEU A 392 16.00 -15.40 8.49
CA LEU A 392 16.93 -14.34 8.11
C LEU A 392 16.31 -13.43 7.05
N SER A 393 16.64 -12.15 7.16
CA SER A 393 16.47 -11.18 6.08
C SER A 393 17.48 -10.06 6.25
N VAL A 394 18.51 -10.03 5.41
CA VAL A 394 19.65 -9.12 5.56
C VAL A 394 19.74 -8.16 4.37
N GLU A 395 19.67 -6.85 4.63
CA GLU A 395 19.74 -5.74 3.67
C GLU A 395 18.66 -5.85 2.57
N VAL A 396 17.43 -6.11 3.00
CA VAL A 396 16.25 -6.32 2.15
C VAL A 396 15.13 -5.36 2.50
N ALA A 397 14.91 -5.11 3.80
CA ALA A 397 13.75 -4.36 4.30
C ALA A 397 13.66 -2.93 3.74
N GLU A 398 14.81 -2.28 3.54
CA GLU A 398 14.95 -0.94 2.94
C GLU A 398 14.54 -0.89 1.46
N HIS A 399 14.53 -2.03 0.78
CA HIS A 399 14.13 -2.19 -0.62
C HIS A 399 12.64 -2.53 -0.76
N ILE A 400 11.99 -3.00 0.31
CA ILE A 400 10.55 -3.28 0.33
C ILE A 400 9.80 -1.97 0.53
N PRO A 401 9.01 -1.48 -0.44
CA PRO A 401 8.22 -0.25 -0.25
C PRO A 401 7.35 -0.32 1.01
N GLU A 402 7.24 0.80 1.75
CA GLU A 402 6.53 0.86 3.05
C GLU A 402 5.15 0.18 3.05
N ARG A 403 4.39 0.31 1.96
CA ARG A 403 3.07 -0.32 1.79
C ARG A 403 3.06 -1.86 1.87
N TYR A 404 4.19 -2.52 1.63
CA TYR A 404 4.35 -3.97 1.73
C TYR A 404 5.09 -4.40 3.00
N ALA A 405 5.51 -3.47 3.86
CA ALA A 405 6.30 -3.78 5.04
C ALA A 405 5.55 -4.71 6.02
N ARG A 406 4.23 -4.56 6.15
CA ARG A 406 3.40 -5.47 6.97
C ARG A 406 3.36 -6.87 6.39
N THR A 407 3.09 -7.02 5.09
CA THR A 407 3.11 -8.32 4.39
C THR A 407 4.45 -9.01 4.54
N PHE A 408 5.53 -8.25 4.33
CA PHE A 408 6.90 -8.74 4.50
C PHE A 408 7.18 -9.19 5.94
N VAL A 409 6.86 -8.37 6.95
CA VAL A 409 7.05 -8.76 8.37
C VAL A 409 6.18 -9.96 8.75
N ASN A 410 4.95 -10.05 8.24
CA ASN A 410 4.07 -11.20 8.46
C ASN A 410 4.69 -12.49 7.89
N THR A 411 5.26 -12.44 6.67
CA THR A 411 6.02 -13.54 6.08
C THR A 411 7.16 -14.00 7.00
N LEU A 412 7.97 -13.07 7.50
CA LEU A 412 9.09 -13.41 8.40
C LEU A 412 8.57 -14.03 9.71
N ALA A 413 7.59 -13.40 10.35
CA ALA A 413 7.05 -13.80 11.64
C ALA A 413 6.31 -15.15 11.62
N LYS A 414 5.71 -15.52 10.48
CA LYS A 414 5.07 -16.84 10.31
C LYS A 414 6.06 -17.97 10.04
N SER A 415 7.30 -17.65 9.64
CA SER A 415 8.27 -18.64 9.16
C SER A 415 9.13 -19.26 10.27
N GLY A 416 9.13 -18.69 11.48
CA GLY A 416 9.95 -19.17 12.58
C GLY A 416 9.74 -18.39 13.88
N ASP A 417 10.27 -18.92 14.98
CA ASP A 417 10.15 -18.28 16.31
C ASP A 417 11.24 -17.22 16.57
N VAL A 418 12.32 -17.23 15.78
CA VAL A 418 13.42 -16.29 15.87
C VAL A 418 13.65 -15.66 14.49
N VAL A 419 13.58 -14.33 14.42
CA VAL A 419 13.84 -13.56 13.21
C VAL A 419 15.04 -12.64 13.44
N VAL A 420 15.99 -12.67 12.50
CA VAL A 420 17.09 -11.73 12.41
C VAL A 420 16.89 -10.88 11.17
N LEU A 421 16.69 -9.58 11.40
CA LEU A 421 16.45 -8.59 10.35
C LEU A 421 17.56 -7.55 10.36
N THR A 422 18.01 -7.09 9.18
CA THR A 422 18.63 -5.77 9.06
C THR A 422 17.75 -4.84 8.23
N ALA A 423 17.76 -3.56 8.58
CA ALA A 423 17.04 -2.53 7.84
C ALA A 423 17.76 -1.19 7.94
N ALA A 424 17.97 -0.54 6.80
CA ALA A 424 18.61 0.78 6.76
C ALA A 424 17.78 1.85 7.51
N PRO A 425 18.37 2.62 8.45
CA PRO A 425 17.68 3.72 9.12
C PRO A 425 17.55 4.96 8.21
N PRO A 426 16.66 5.92 8.55
CA PRO A 426 16.42 7.09 7.72
C PRO A 426 17.69 7.90 7.45
N GLY A 427 17.99 8.12 6.17
CA GLY A 427 19.14 8.92 5.74
C GLY A 427 20.43 8.12 5.59
N GLN A 428 20.42 6.80 5.77
CA GLN A 428 21.58 5.95 5.43
C GLN A 428 21.92 6.06 3.94
N GLY A 429 20.89 6.15 3.09
CA GLY A 429 21.02 6.09 1.65
C GLY A 429 21.47 4.72 1.15
N GLY A 430 21.44 4.54 -0.16
CA GLY A 430 21.86 3.32 -0.82
C GLY A 430 21.19 3.16 -2.17
N THR A 431 21.53 2.09 -2.87
CA THR A 431 21.01 1.84 -4.21
C THR A 431 19.58 1.29 -4.09
N HIS A 432 18.57 2.07 -4.49
CA HIS A 432 17.14 1.72 -4.38
C HIS A 432 16.63 1.49 -2.95
N HIS A 433 17.10 2.29 -1.97
CA HIS A 433 16.47 2.33 -0.65
C HIS A 433 15.20 3.17 -0.74
N VAL A 434 14.05 2.51 -0.64
CA VAL A 434 12.71 3.12 -0.75
C VAL A 434 11.97 3.18 0.59
N ASN A 435 12.48 2.46 1.60
CA ASN A 435 11.83 2.29 2.88
C ASN A 435 12.82 2.34 4.06
N GLU A 436 13.62 3.39 4.10
CA GLU A 436 14.50 3.64 5.25
C GLU A 436 13.67 4.09 6.44
N LYS A 437 13.55 3.20 7.44
CA LYS A 437 12.68 3.39 8.61
C LYS A 437 13.47 3.20 9.89
N PRO A 438 13.13 3.96 10.95
CA PRO A 438 13.85 3.83 12.21
C PRO A 438 13.54 2.46 12.85
N PRO A 439 14.44 1.86 13.65
CA PRO A 439 14.25 0.53 14.25
C PRO A 439 12.89 0.35 14.94
N GLU A 440 12.37 1.39 15.60
CA GLU A 440 11.09 1.36 16.31
C GLU A 440 9.88 1.19 15.38
N TYR A 441 10.03 1.45 14.08
CA TYR A 441 9.02 1.11 13.08
C TYR A 441 8.93 -0.41 12.91
N TRP A 442 10.06 -1.07 12.69
CA TRP A 442 10.14 -2.53 12.52
C TRP A 442 9.73 -3.26 13.79
N THR A 443 10.19 -2.80 14.96
CA THR A 443 9.77 -3.34 16.25
C THR A 443 8.26 -3.33 16.43
N ARG A 444 7.58 -2.23 16.04
CA ARG A 444 6.11 -2.17 16.13
C ARG A 444 5.45 -3.20 15.22
N LEU A 445 5.94 -3.36 13.99
CA LEU A 445 5.39 -4.35 13.07
C LEU A 445 5.57 -5.79 13.58
N PHE A 446 6.71 -6.13 14.17
CA PHE A 446 6.92 -7.45 14.78
C PHE A 446 6.07 -7.66 16.03
N ASN A 447 5.93 -6.63 16.87
CA ASN A 447 5.06 -6.69 18.05
C ASN A 447 3.60 -6.97 17.66
N ASP A 448 3.10 -6.35 16.58
CA ASP A 448 1.76 -6.62 16.04
C ASP A 448 1.57 -8.10 15.62
N HIS A 449 2.67 -8.82 15.35
CA HIS A 449 2.69 -10.25 15.01
C HIS A 449 3.14 -11.14 16.18
N GLY A 450 3.14 -10.63 17.42
CA GLY A 450 3.45 -11.42 18.61
C GLY A 450 4.94 -11.73 18.81
N MET A 451 5.84 -11.01 18.13
CA MET A 451 7.28 -11.11 18.33
C MET A 451 7.82 -9.86 19.03
N GLU A 452 8.60 -10.06 20.10
CA GLU A 452 9.25 -9.00 20.85
C GLU A 452 10.69 -8.77 20.37
N TYR A 453 11.13 -7.51 20.42
CA TYR A 453 12.51 -7.15 20.14
C TYR A 453 13.45 -7.63 21.25
N ASP A 454 14.33 -8.57 20.92
CA ASP A 454 15.37 -9.07 21.81
C ASP A 454 16.58 -8.14 21.78
N ARG A 455 16.53 -7.13 22.65
CA ARG A 455 17.61 -6.16 22.77
C ARG A 455 18.94 -6.80 23.20
N GLN A 456 18.91 -7.78 24.11
CA GLN A 456 20.13 -8.36 24.63
C GLN A 456 20.90 -9.09 23.53
N THR A 457 20.24 -10.02 22.84
CA THR A 457 20.87 -10.76 21.75
C THR A 457 21.23 -9.84 20.58
N THR A 458 20.43 -8.81 20.31
CA THR A 458 20.79 -7.80 19.31
C THR A 458 22.11 -7.13 19.68
N ASP A 459 22.23 -6.58 20.89
CA ASP A 459 23.43 -5.86 21.34
C ASP A 459 24.67 -6.79 21.36
N GLU A 460 24.52 -8.06 21.76
CA GLU A 460 25.58 -9.09 21.70
C GLU A 460 26.10 -9.30 20.26
N LEU A 461 25.19 -9.52 19.30
CA LEU A 461 25.57 -9.73 17.89
C LEU A 461 26.25 -8.48 17.27
N LYS A 462 25.87 -7.27 17.69
CA LYS A 462 26.54 -6.04 17.24
C LYS A 462 27.99 -5.93 17.70
N GLU A 463 28.31 -6.51 18.85
CA GLU A 463 29.66 -6.53 19.41
C GLU A 463 30.51 -7.66 18.82
N GLU A 464 29.90 -8.82 18.58
CA GLU A 464 30.58 -10.02 18.08
C GLU A 464 30.93 -9.93 16.58
N ILE A 465 30.00 -9.43 15.76
CA ILE A 465 30.17 -9.37 14.30
C ILE A 465 31.07 -8.20 13.92
N VAL A 466 32.33 -8.50 13.57
CA VAL A 466 33.34 -7.52 13.16
C VAL A 466 33.69 -7.72 11.68
N VAL A 467 33.02 -6.97 10.80
CA VAL A 467 33.21 -7.03 9.35
C VAL A 467 33.44 -5.63 8.76
N ASP A 468 34.24 -5.53 7.69
CA ASP A 468 34.63 -4.25 7.09
C ASP A 468 33.74 -3.86 5.90
N SER A 469 33.46 -4.79 4.99
CA SER A 469 32.75 -4.52 3.73
C SER A 469 31.24 -4.61 3.88
N LEU A 470 30.77 -5.47 4.78
CA LEU A 470 29.38 -5.64 5.21
C LEU A 470 29.08 -4.90 6.51
N TYR A 471 29.82 -3.83 6.82
CA TYR A 471 29.73 -3.08 8.09
C TYR A 471 28.32 -2.55 8.44
N HIS A 472 27.40 -2.45 7.47
CA HIS A 472 26.01 -2.08 7.71
C HIS A 472 25.24 -3.16 8.46
N VAL A 473 25.57 -4.42 8.26
CA VAL A 473 24.89 -5.57 8.88
C VAL A 473 24.92 -5.45 10.41
N PRO A 474 26.09 -5.43 11.10
CA PRO A 474 26.12 -5.28 12.55
C PRO A 474 25.57 -3.93 13.03
N LYS A 475 25.57 -2.87 12.22
CA LYS A 475 24.96 -1.59 12.64
C LYS A 475 23.44 -1.67 12.70
N ASN A 476 22.85 -2.37 11.74
CA ASN A 476 21.41 -2.36 11.47
C ASN A 476 20.70 -3.66 11.91
N ILE A 477 21.42 -4.65 12.43
CA ILE A 477 20.85 -5.91 12.92
C ILE A 477 19.88 -5.67 14.07
N MET A 478 18.78 -6.43 14.02
CA MET A 478 17.70 -6.49 14.99
C MET A 478 17.26 -7.95 15.12
N VAL A 479 17.05 -8.40 16.36
CA VAL A 479 16.57 -9.74 16.67
C VAL A 479 15.18 -9.65 17.26
N PHE A 480 14.27 -10.50 16.77
CA PHE A 480 12.91 -10.63 17.26
C PHE A 480 12.63 -12.07 17.65
N LYS A 481 11.97 -12.27 18.78
CA LYS A 481 11.59 -13.60 19.29
C LYS A 481 10.10 -13.64 19.58
N LYS A 482 9.44 -14.75 19.24
CA LYS A 482 8.03 -14.94 19.56
C LYS A 482 7.83 -14.93 21.07
N THR A 483 6.73 -14.32 21.51
CA THR A 483 6.35 -14.33 22.92
C THR A 483 5.76 -15.68 23.28
N ASP A 484 6.37 -16.37 24.26
CA ASP A 484 5.75 -17.52 24.90
C ASP A 484 4.43 -17.07 25.52
N ARG A 485 3.29 -17.55 25.00
CA ARG A 485 1.97 -17.36 25.60
C ARG A 485 1.71 -18.36 26.71
#